data_AF-B3S0L8-F1
#
_entry.id   AF-B3S0L8-F1
#
_cell.length_a   1.000
_cell.length_b   1.000
_cell.length_c   1.000
_cell.angle_alpha   90.00
_cell.angle_beta   90.00
_cell.angle_gamma   90.00
#
_symmetry.space_group_name_H-M   'P 1'
#
loop_
_entity.id
_entity.type
_entity.pdbx_description
1 polymer ?
#
loop_
_entity_poly.entity_id
_entity_poly.type
_entity_poly.pdbx_seq_one_letter_code
_entity_poly.pdbx_strand_id
1 'polypeptide(L)'
;MAAQRLYRLELEDPKENVFVTQLGGDSNYDGDNVQRYAIVKESADKLLDTGINTLQSTLLLKKEIEVDQVQNELDAKREEFARRMQACTERRVELEKKQQTIKDRIQKFEKFLNENEAKRKRAIQKYQVEHRTREQKTVELELLKQQLAEYQQQNRRLKLLVERYSVFEKFLQLVVERLPEKYLETNDSIIRALMMRHQTLNSTNKRLLKQLHAATDEIENRHQKYLELKQTFEHQLLVYNGKIASKQNKLEAGINKNNALLQELADSSNIKRNQSQLLGQICMAIGNIAEHCQRKHAKPISSLSHVQQLTKIQEFIKEKGEIQKMAKQ
;
A
#
# COMPACT_ATOMS: atom_id res chain seq x y z
N MET A 1 42.38 -26.12 -74.98
CA MET A 1 43.37 -26.34 -76.08
C MET A 1 44.76 -26.07 -75.54
N ALA A 2 45.72 -26.84 -76.06
CA ALA A 2 47.18 -26.78 -75.90
C ALA A 2 47.77 -27.33 -74.58
N ALA A 3 48.81 -28.17 -74.56
CA ALA A 3 49.34 -29.17 -75.51
C ALA A 3 50.36 -29.97 -74.69
N GLN A 4 50.30 -31.30 -74.76
CA GLN A 4 51.28 -32.22 -74.17
C GLN A 4 52.62 -32.12 -74.91
N ARG A 5 53.75 -32.26 -74.20
CA ARG A 5 55.04 -32.64 -74.78
C ARG A 5 55.60 -33.84 -74.02
N LEU A 6 55.49 -35.00 -74.66
CA LEU A 6 56.19 -36.24 -74.35
C LEU A 6 57.59 -36.16 -74.96
N TYR A 7 58.65 -36.37 -74.16
CA TYR A 7 60.00 -36.58 -74.69
C TYR A 7 60.34 -38.06 -74.61
N ARG A 8 60.56 -38.65 -75.79
CA ARG A 8 60.98 -40.03 -76.06
C ARG A 8 62.51 -40.00 -76.19
N LEU A 9 63.21 -40.81 -75.40
CA LEU A 9 64.67 -40.96 -75.49
C LEU A 9 64.96 -42.19 -76.36
N GLU A 10 65.60 -41.99 -77.51
CA GLU A 10 66.06 -43.05 -78.41
C GLU A 10 67.48 -43.47 -77.99
N LEU A 11 67.68 -44.77 -77.76
CA LEU A 11 68.98 -45.39 -77.47
C LEU A 11 69.51 -45.99 -78.77
N GLU A 12 70.79 -45.73 -79.08
CA GLU A 12 71.50 -46.34 -80.21
C GLU A 12 72.01 -47.75 -79.84
N ASP A 13 71.99 -48.66 -80.83
CA ASP A 13 72.40 -50.06 -80.72
C ASP A 13 73.93 -50.28 -80.85
N PRO A 14 74.49 -51.38 -80.29
CA PRO A 14 75.93 -51.55 -80.07
C PRO A 14 76.68 -52.03 -81.32
N LYS A 15 77.96 -51.63 -81.45
CA LYS A 15 78.88 -52.15 -82.47
C LYS A 15 79.90 -53.11 -81.87
N GLU A 16 79.68 -54.40 -82.07
CA GLU A 16 80.74 -55.42 -82.13
C GLU A 16 81.34 -55.40 -83.54
N ASN A 17 82.67 -55.41 -83.68
CA ASN A 17 83.34 -55.90 -84.89
C ASN A 17 84.75 -56.37 -84.54
N VAL A 18 84.96 -57.65 -84.76
CA VAL A 18 86.14 -58.43 -84.38
C VAL A 18 86.56 -59.24 -85.63
N PHE A 19 87.88 -59.26 -85.86
CA PHE A 19 88.70 -60.04 -86.82
C PHE A 19 88.61 -59.76 -88.32
N VAL A 20 89.79 -59.62 -88.96
CA VAL A 20 90.37 -60.62 -89.90
C VAL A 20 91.90 -60.43 -89.94
N THR A 21 92.60 -61.57 -89.95
CA THR A 21 94.04 -61.81 -89.99
C THR A 21 94.57 -62.08 -91.42
N GLN A 22 95.91 -62.04 -91.55
CA GLN A 22 96.80 -62.71 -92.53
C GLN A 22 97.40 -61.85 -93.67
N LEU A 23 98.73 -61.60 -93.63
CA LEU A 23 99.88 -62.31 -94.28
C LEU A 23 100.20 -61.68 -95.66
N GLY A 24 101.41 -61.32 -96.09
CA GLY A 24 102.78 -61.40 -95.61
C GLY A 24 103.75 -61.05 -96.77
N GLY A 25 105.04 -60.85 -96.46
CA GLY A 25 106.21 -60.86 -97.37
C GLY A 25 106.54 -59.54 -98.08
N ASP A 26 107.79 -59.14 -98.34
CA ASP A 26 109.11 -59.69 -98.02
C ASP A 26 110.15 -58.70 -98.60
N SER A 27 111.28 -58.44 -97.91
CA SER A 27 112.60 -58.23 -98.56
C SER A 27 113.72 -58.02 -97.54
N ASN A 28 114.59 -59.02 -97.47
CA ASN A 28 115.88 -59.11 -96.77
C ASN A 28 116.91 -58.07 -97.23
N TYR A 29 117.83 -57.69 -96.34
CA TYR A 29 119.29 -57.79 -96.54
C TYR A 29 120.00 -57.88 -95.17
N ASP A 30 121.02 -58.75 -95.13
CA ASP A 30 121.74 -59.35 -94.00
C ASP A 30 122.67 -58.46 -93.17
N GLY A 31 123.05 -58.96 -91.97
CA GLY A 31 124.30 -58.59 -91.30
C GLY A 31 124.40 -58.94 -89.81
N ASP A 32 124.89 -60.14 -89.51
CA ASP A 32 125.35 -60.74 -88.24
C ASP A 32 125.67 -59.83 -87.02
N ASN A 33 125.18 -60.22 -85.81
CA ASN A 33 126.02 -60.74 -84.72
C ASN A 33 125.17 -61.28 -83.53
N VAL A 34 125.64 -62.35 -82.90
CA VAL A 34 124.95 -63.20 -81.92
C VAL A 34 125.05 -62.66 -80.49
N GLN A 35 123.96 -62.71 -79.70
CA GLN A 35 124.01 -62.94 -78.24
C GLN A 35 122.66 -63.50 -77.72
N ARG A 36 122.64 -64.79 -77.39
CA ARG A 36 121.53 -65.50 -76.72
C ARG A 36 121.58 -65.19 -75.22
N TYR A 37 120.46 -64.73 -74.63
CA TYR A 37 120.27 -64.66 -73.17
C TYR A 37 119.44 -65.86 -72.68
N ALA A 38 119.88 -66.48 -71.59
CA ALA A 38 119.26 -67.65 -70.99
C ALA A 38 117.99 -67.30 -70.19
N ILE A 39 116.94 -68.10 -70.38
CA ILE A 39 115.67 -68.00 -69.64
C ILE A 39 115.85 -68.76 -68.31
N VAL A 40 115.88 -68.03 -67.18
CA VAL A 40 115.92 -68.61 -65.83
C VAL A 40 114.49 -68.97 -65.38
N LYS A 41 114.27 -70.23 -65.03
CA LYS A 41 112.98 -70.81 -64.57
C LYS A 41 113.01 -71.08 -63.06
N GLU A 42 113.25 -70.07 -62.23
CA GLU A 42 113.31 -70.24 -60.77
C GLU A 42 112.56 -69.14 -59.98
N SER A 43 111.99 -69.55 -58.84
CA SER A 43 111.13 -68.75 -57.95
C SER A 43 111.92 -67.71 -57.15
N ALA A 44 111.41 -66.47 -57.12
CA ALA A 44 112.06 -65.26 -56.61
C ALA A 44 112.60 -65.35 -55.16
N ASP A 45 112.03 -66.18 -54.30
CA ASP A 45 112.46 -66.30 -52.90
C ASP A 45 113.78 -67.05 -52.71
N LYS A 46 114.20 -67.90 -53.67
CA LYS A 46 115.45 -68.69 -53.57
C LYS A 46 116.70 -68.00 -54.17
N LEU A 47 116.51 -66.90 -54.89
CA LEU A 47 117.60 -66.10 -55.49
C LEU A 47 118.16 -65.03 -54.52
N LEU A 48 117.60 -64.91 -53.32
CA LEU A 48 117.92 -63.84 -52.37
C LEU A 48 118.81 -64.25 -51.20
N ASP A 49 119.07 -65.55 -51.00
CA ASP A 49 119.90 -66.06 -49.89
C ASP A 49 121.40 -66.20 -50.24
N THR A 50 121.79 -66.15 -51.52
CA THR A 50 123.20 -66.20 -51.94
C THR A 50 123.72 -64.79 -52.28
N GLY A 51 124.23 -64.11 -51.26
CA GLY A 51 124.80 -62.78 -51.39
C GLY A 51 126.12 -62.75 -52.16
N ILE A 52 126.24 -61.70 -53.00
CA ILE A 52 127.42 -60.96 -53.47
C ILE A 52 127.30 -60.73 -55.00
N ASN A 53 126.88 -59.50 -55.36
CA ASN A 53 126.77 -58.91 -56.71
C ASN A 53 125.47 -59.10 -57.51
N THR A 54 124.31 -59.03 -56.85
CA THR A 54 123.07 -58.59 -57.51
C THR A 54 123.05 -57.06 -57.57
N LEU A 55 122.95 -56.51 -58.78
CA LEU A 55 123.08 -55.09 -59.10
C LEU A 55 122.13 -54.23 -58.23
N GLN A 56 122.59 -53.07 -57.77
CA GLN A 56 121.78 -52.10 -57.00
C GLN A 56 120.41 -51.84 -57.64
N SER A 57 120.31 -51.95 -58.97
CA SER A 57 119.07 -51.82 -59.74
C SER A 57 117.98 -52.82 -59.34
N THR A 58 118.28 -54.09 -59.03
CA THR A 58 117.25 -55.10 -58.69
C THR A 58 116.72 -54.98 -57.25
N LEU A 59 117.56 -54.51 -56.32
CA LEU A 59 117.17 -54.24 -54.93
C LEU A 59 116.32 -52.97 -54.82
N LEU A 60 116.66 -51.96 -55.62
CA LEU A 60 115.90 -50.72 -55.76
C LEU A 60 114.52 -51.03 -56.36
N LEU A 61 114.44 -51.89 -57.37
CA LEU A 61 113.18 -52.34 -57.97
C LEU A 61 112.28 -53.10 -56.98
N LYS A 62 112.84 -53.97 -56.12
CA LYS A 62 112.05 -54.65 -55.07
C LYS A 62 111.53 -53.65 -54.02
N LYS A 63 112.35 -52.67 -53.64
CA LYS A 63 111.92 -51.60 -52.74
C LYS A 63 110.89 -50.67 -53.38
N GLU A 64 110.98 -50.43 -54.67
CA GLU A 64 109.98 -49.70 -55.45
C GLU A 64 108.65 -50.47 -55.50
N ILE A 65 108.67 -51.79 -55.75
CA ILE A 65 107.47 -52.64 -55.69
C ILE A 65 106.87 -52.71 -54.28
N GLU A 66 107.69 -52.84 -53.22
CA GLU A 66 107.20 -52.83 -51.83
C GLU A 66 106.59 -51.46 -51.46
N VAL A 67 107.22 -50.36 -51.89
CA VAL A 67 106.68 -49.01 -51.73
C VAL A 67 105.38 -48.85 -52.50
N ASP A 68 105.28 -49.34 -53.73
CA ASP A 68 104.07 -49.32 -54.54
C ASP A 68 102.95 -50.17 -53.94
N GLN A 69 103.25 -51.33 -53.36
CA GLN A 69 102.28 -52.17 -52.65
C GLN A 69 101.74 -51.46 -51.40
N VAL A 70 102.63 -50.90 -50.57
CA VAL A 70 102.25 -50.12 -49.39
C VAL A 70 101.49 -48.86 -49.79
N GLN A 71 101.86 -48.23 -50.90
CA GLN A 71 101.17 -47.07 -51.45
C GLN A 71 99.76 -47.43 -51.95
N ASN A 72 99.60 -48.55 -52.64
CA ASN A 72 98.30 -49.08 -53.06
C ASN A 72 97.42 -49.47 -51.86
N GLU A 73 97.97 -50.07 -50.81
CA GLU A 73 97.24 -50.36 -49.56
C GLU A 73 96.84 -49.09 -48.82
N LEU A 74 97.73 -48.09 -48.78
CA LEU A 74 97.46 -46.79 -48.18
C LEU A 74 96.35 -46.06 -48.95
N ASP A 75 96.38 -46.10 -50.28
CA ASP A 75 95.36 -45.49 -51.13
C ASP A 75 94.02 -46.24 -51.03
N ALA A 76 94.02 -47.58 -50.95
CA ALA A 76 92.82 -48.36 -50.66
C ALA A 76 92.23 -48.03 -49.27
N LYS A 77 93.06 -47.83 -48.23
CA LYS A 77 92.60 -47.43 -46.89
C LYS A 77 92.11 -45.98 -46.86
N ARG A 78 92.73 -45.08 -47.61
CA ARG A 78 92.25 -43.70 -47.81
C ARG A 78 90.89 -43.69 -48.50
N GLU A 79 90.70 -44.52 -49.53
CA GLU A 79 89.40 -44.69 -50.18
C GLU A 79 88.35 -45.26 -49.23
N GLU A 80 88.67 -46.31 -48.46
CA GLU A 80 87.76 -46.91 -47.48
C GLU A 80 87.34 -45.89 -46.40
N PHE A 81 88.29 -45.10 -45.90
CA PHE A 81 88.03 -44.02 -44.96
C PHE A 81 87.21 -42.90 -45.59
N ALA A 82 87.50 -42.50 -46.83
CA ALA A 82 86.73 -41.51 -47.56
C ALA A 82 85.28 -41.97 -47.77
N ARG A 83 85.06 -43.24 -48.15
CA ARG A 83 83.72 -43.83 -48.27
C ARG A 83 82.98 -43.86 -46.94
N ARG A 84 83.65 -44.24 -45.84
CA ARG A 84 83.05 -44.20 -44.49
C ARG A 84 82.71 -42.78 -44.04
N MET A 85 83.58 -41.82 -44.32
CA MET A 85 83.33 -40.41 -44.02
C MET A 85 82.16 -39.87 -44.84
N GLN A 86 82.06 -40.21 -46.12
CA GLN A 86 80.90 -39.87 -46.96
C GLN A 86 79.60 -40.48 -46.42
N ALA A 87 79.59 -41.77 -46.06
CA ALA A 87 78.40 -42.40 -45.47
C ALA A 87 78.00 -41.76 -44.12
N CYS A 88 78.98 -41.38 -43.30
CA CYS A 88 78.73 -40.67 -42.03
C CYS A 88 78.21 -39.25 -42.26
N THR A 89 78.73 -38.50 -43.23
CA THR A 89 78.25 -37.16 -43.55
C THR A 89 76.84 -37.22 -44.14
N GLU A 90 76.56 -38.16 -45.03
CA GLU A 90 75.22 -38.42 -45.56
C GLU A 90 74.23 -38.74 -44.45
N ARG A 91 74.57 -39.68 -43.55
CA ARG A 91 73.71 -40.03 -42.40
C ARG A 91 73.50 -38.86 -41.45
N ARG A 92 74.52 -38.01 -41.23
CA ARG A 92 74.40 -36.79 -40.43
C ARG A 92 73.41 -35.81 -41.07
N VAL A 93 73.51 -35.58 -42.37
CA VAL A 93 72.60 -34.72 -43.13
C VAL A 93 71.18 -35.28 -43.11
N GLU A 94 70.99 -36.59 -43.24
CA GLU A 94 69.67 -37.21 -43.13
C GLU A 94 69.05 -37.04 -41.74
N LEU A 95 69.83 -37.24 -40.68
CA LEU A 95 69.36 -37.06 -39.30
C LEU A 95 69.00 -35.58 -39.04
N GLU A 96 69.80 -34.64 -39.53
CA GLU A 96 69.51 -33.22 -39.42
C GLU A 96 68.22 -32.86 -40.16
N LYS A 97 68.03 -33.36 -41.40
CA LYS A 97 66.77 -33.22 -42.14
C LYS A 97 65.58 -33.78 -41.37
N LYS A 98 65.70 -34.99 -40.81
CA LYS A 98 64.63 -35.60 -39.98
C LYS A 98 64.33 -34.75 -38.75
N GLN A 99 65.35 -34.26 -38.06
CA GLN A 99 65.18 -33.37 -36.91
C GLN A 99 64.48 -32.06 -37.29
N GLN A 100 64.87 -31.44 -38.41
CA GLN A 100 64.20 -30.24 -38.93
C GLN A 100 62.74 -30.53 -39.26
N THR A 101 62.42 -31.64 -39.94
CA THR A 101 61.01 -31.98 -40.24
C THR A 101 60.17 -32.22 -38.99
N ILE A 102 60.75 -32.79 -37.92
CA ILE A 102 60.06 -32.96 -36.63
C ILE A 102 59.82 -31.60 -35.98
N LYS A 103 60.83 -30.72 -35.95
CA LYS A 103 60.69 -29.36 -35.43
C LYS A 103 59.60 -28.58 -36.18
N ASP A 104 59.57 -28.66 -37.50
CA ASP A 104 58.54 -28.01 -38.33
C ASP A 104 57.14 -28.55 -38.05
N ARG A 105 57.01 -29.87 -37.84
CA ARG A 105 55.74 -30.49 -37.45
C ARG A 105 55.29 -30.03 -36.07
N ILE A 106 56.18 -30.00 -35.08
CA ILE A 106 55.88 -29.50 -33.73
C ILE A 106 55.42 -28.05 -33.80
N GLN A 107 56.15 -27.18 -34.51
CA GLN A 107 55.76 -25.78 -34.67
C GLN A 107 54.39 -25.63 -35.34
N LYS A 108 54.09 -26.46 -36.35
CA LYS A 108 52.76 -26.48 -36.99
C LYS A 108 51.70 -26.92 -35.97
N PHE A 109 51.93 -28.00 -35.23
CA PHE A 109 50.99 -28.48 -34.21
C PHE A 109 50.76 -27.47 -33.09
N GLU A 110 51.80 -26.82 -32.59
CA GLU A 110 51.68 -25.74 -31.59
C GLU A 110 50.83 -24.58 -32.13
N LYS A 111 51.06 -24.16 -33.38
CA LYS A 111 50.22 -23.15 -34.04
C LYS A 111 48.76 -23.61 -34.14
N PHE A 112 48.51 -24.84 -34.58
CA PHE A 112 47.15 -25.40 -34.66
C PHE A 112 46.46 -25.48 -33.29
N LEU A 113 47.18 -25.90 -32.24
CA LEU A 113 46.65 -25.96 -30.87
C LEU A 113 46.30 -24.56 -30.36
N ASN A 114 47.20 -23.59 -30.52
CA ASN A 114 46.96 -22.20 -30.11
C ASN A 114 45.78 -21.58 -30.86
N GLU A 115 45.66 -21.81 -32.18
CA GLU A 115 44.53 -21.35 -32.98
C GLU A 115 43.22 -22.01 -32.57
N ASN A 116 43.23 -23.32 -32.29
CA ASN A 116 42.04 -24.04 -31.85
C ASN A 116 41.60 -23.57 -30.46
N GLU A 117 42.54 -23.40 -29.53
CA GLU A 117 42.26 -22.87 -28.21
C GLU A 117 41.72 -21.44 -28.30
N ALA A 118 42.27 -20.59 -29.17
CA ALA A 118 41.75 -19.25 -29.45
C ALA A 118 40.34 -19.28 -30.06
N LYS A 119 40.02 -20.25 -30.93
CA LYS A 119 38.66 -20.46 -31.46
C LYS A 119 37.70 -20.91 -30.36
N ARG A 120 38.11 -21.86 -29.50
CA ARG A 120 37.34 -22.33 -28.36
C ARG A 120 37.06 -21.21 -27.36
N LYS A 121 38.08 -20.41 -26.99
CA LYS A 121 37.93 -19.25 -26.10
C LYS A 121 36.97 -18.23 -26.68
N ARG A 122 37.09 -17.88 -27.97
CA ARG A 122 36.16 -16.97 -28.66
C ARG A 122 34.72 -17.51 -28.67
N ALA A 123 34.52 -18.79 -28.96
CA ALA A 123 33.20 -19.41 -28.95
C ALA A 123 32.56 -19.40 -27.55
N ILE A 124 33.33 -19.73 -26.51
CA ILE A 124 32.86 -19.69 -25.11
C ILE A 124 32.52 -18.26 -24.70
N GLN A 125 33.37 -17.28 -25.00
CA GLN A 125 33.10 -15.87 -24.68
C GLN A 125 31.84 -15.37 -25.40
N LYS A 126 31.68 -15.68 -26.69
CA LYS A 126 30.49 -15.32 -27.45
C LYS A 126 29.23 -15.93 -26.83
N TYR A 127 29.26 -17.23 -26.50
CA TYR A 127 28.16 -17.89 -25.82
C TYR A 127 27.84 -17.24 -24.47
N GLN A 128 28.84 -16.92 -23.65
CA GLN A 128 28.63 -16.29 -22.34
C GLN A 128 28.00 -14.91 -22.47
N VAL A 129 28.43 -14.11 -23.45
CA VAL A 129 27.84 -12.79 -23.71
C VAL A 129 26.40 -12.95 -24.17
N GLU A 130 26.13 -13.79 -25.15
CA GLU A 130 24.77 -14.06 -25.65
C GLU A 130 23.85 -14.58 -24.54
N HIS A 131 24.35 -15.47 -23.68
CA HIS A 131 23.60 -15.99 -22.54
C HIS A 131 23.21 -14.89 -21.56
N ARG A 132 24.18 -14.04 -21.15
CA ARG A 132 23.92 -12.91 -20.24
C ARG A 132 22.94 -11.91 -20.85
N THR A 133 23.11 -11.57 -22.13
CA THR A 133 22.17 -10.69 -22.83
C THR A 133 20.77 -11.31 -22.89
N ARG A 134 20.67 -12.61 -23.16
CA ARG A 134 19.38 -13.31 -23.14
C ARG A 134 18.73 -13.23 -21.76
N GLU A 135 19.48 -13.50 -20.69
CA GLU A 135 18.97 -13.42 -19.31
C GLU A 135 18.47 -12.01 -18.95
N GLN A 136 19.24 -10.98 -19.29
CA GLN A 136 18.83 -9.58 -19.11
C GLN A 136 17.54 -9.28 -19.86
N LYS A 137 17.45 -9.70 -21.13
CA LYS A 137 16.25 -9.50 -21.96
C LYS A 137 15.04 -10.29 -21.47
N THR A 138 15.24 -11.49 -20.91
CA THR A 138 14.13 -12.25 -20.32
C THR A 138 13.56 -11.56 -19.09
N VAL A 139 14.41 -11.01 -18.22
CA VAL A 139 13.96 -10.25 -17.03
C VAL A 139 13.24 -8.96 -17.46
N GLU A 140 13.79 -8.20 -18.41
CA GLU A 140 13.13 -7.01 -18.96
C GLU A 140 11.76 -7.35 -19.55
N LEU A 141 11.66 -8.46 -20.28
CA LEU A 141 10.42 -8.92 -20.91
C LEU A 141 9.38 -9.32 -19.85
N GLU A 142 9.78 -10.01 -18.79
CA GLU A 142 8.90 -10.35 -17.66
C GLU A 142 8.38 -9.10 -16.95
N LEU A 143 9.25 -8.12 -16.68
CA LEU A 143 8.85 -6.84 -16.09
C LEU A 143 7.85 -6.09 -16.98
N LEU A 144 8.12 -5.99 -18.28
CA LEU A 144 7.22 -5.35 -19.23
C LEU A 144 5.87 -6.06 -19.33
N LYS A 145 5.85 -7.41 -19.26
CA LYS A 145 4.61 -8.18 -19.20
C LYS A 145 3.79 -7.88 -17.95
N GLN A 146 4.43 -7.77 -16.79
CA GLN A 146 3.76 -7.39 -15.54
C GLN A 146 3.14 -5.99 -15.65
N GLN A 147 3.92 -5.00 -16.08
CA GLN A 147 3.44 -3.63 -16.28
C GLN A 147 2.26 -3.57 -17.27
N LEU A 148 2.36 -4.31 -18.38
CA LEU A 148 1.28 -4.40 -19.36
C LEU A 148 0.01 -5.00 -18.74
N ALA A 149 0.14 -6.06 -17.93
CA ALA A 149 -1.00 -6.66 -17.24
C ALA A 149 -1.66 -5.69 -16.25
N GLU A 150 -0.87 -4.92 -15.51
CA GLU A 150 -1.35 -3.87 -14.61
C GLU A 150 -2.11 -2.79 -15.38
N TYR A 151 -1.52 -2.24 -16.45
CA TYR A 151 -2.19 -1.22 -17.27
C TYR A 151 -3.46 -1.75 -17.93
N GLN A 152 -3.48 -3.00 -18.37
CA GLN A 152 -4.71 -3.63 -18.89
C GLN A 152 -5.78 -3.74 -17.81
N GLN A 153 -5.43 -4.12 -16.58
CA GLN A 153 -6.38 -4.17 -15.48
C GLN A 153 -6.92 -2.77 -15.14
N GLN A 154 -6.05 -1.76 -15.07
CA GLN A 154 -6.45 -0.38 -14.84
C GLN A 154 -7.37 0.12 -15.95
N ASN A 155 -7.04 -0.15 -17.22
CA ASN A 155 -7.87 0.22 -18.35
C ASN A 155 -9.24 -0.48 -18.31
N ARG A 156 -9.29 -1.77 -18.00
CA ARG A 156 -10.57 -2.49 -17.79
C ARG A 156 -11.41 -1.84 -16.70
N ARG A 157 -10.79 -1.52 -15.55
CA ARG A 157 -11.47 -0.82 -14.45
C ARG A 157 -11.99 0.55 -14.88
N LEU A 158 -11.19 1.34 -15.58
CA LEU A 158 -11.58 2.66 -16.07
C LEU A 158 -12.71 2.58 -17.08
N LYS A 159 -12.68 1.63 -18.01
CA LYS A 159 -13.78 1.39 -18.96
C LYS A 159 -15.09 1.07 -18.24
N LEU A 160 -15.07 0.17 -17.26
CA LEU A 160 -16.25 -0.14 -16.44
C LEU A 160 -16.77 1.09 -15.68
N LEU A 161 -15.87 1.93 -15.15
CA LEU A 161 -16.27 3.17 -14.49
C LEU A 161 -16.90 4.15 -15.48
N VAL A 162 -16.33 4.32 -16.68
CA VAL A 162 -16.89 5.16 -17.74
C VAL A 162 -18.27 4.65 -18.16
N GLU A 163 -18.42 3.35 -18.39
CA GLU A 163 -19.72 2.75 -18.72
C GLU A 163 -20.75 3.00 -17.61
N ARG A 164 -20.37 2.77 -16.35
CA ARG A 164 -21.22 3.04 -15.18
C ARG A 164 -21.63 4.50 -15.09
N TYR A 165 -20.71 5.44 -15.33
CA TYR A 165 -20.98 6.87 -15.20
C TYR A 165 -21.58 7.51 -16.47
N SER A 166 -21.56 6.82 -17.61
CA SER A 166 -22.13 7.30 -18.88
C SER A 166 -23.62 7.64 -18.79
N VAL A 167 -24.35 6.96 -17.90
CA VAL A 167 -25.77 7.25 -17.65
C VAL A 167 -25.94 8.66 -17.08
N PHE A 168 -25.06 9.08 -16.16
CA PHE A 168 -25.13 10.42 -15.58
C PHE A 168 -24.68 11.49 -16.58
N GLU A 169 -23.71 11.18 -17.43
CA GLU A 169 -23.31 12.08 -18.52
C GLU A 169 -24.49 12.34 -19.47
N LYS A 170 -25.14 11.28 -19.96
CA LYS A 170 -26.35 11.39 -20.81
C LYS A 170 -27.46 12.17 -20.12
N PHE A 171 -27.68 11.90 -18.84
CA PHE A 171 -28.66 12.66 -18.05
C PHE A 171 -28.30 14.15 -17.99
N LEU A 172 -27.05 14.51 -17.71
CA LEU A 172 -26.62 15.90 -17.64
C LEU A 172 -26.73 16.59 -19.00
N GLN A 173 -26.43 15.89 -20.10
CA GLN A 173 -26.64 16.39 -21.46
C GLN A 173 -28.12 16.70 -21.72
N LEU A 174 -29.04 15.78 -21.38
CA LEU A 174 -30.49 16.01 -21.51
C LEU A 174 -30.97 17.19 -20.64
N VAL A 175 -30.40 17.38 -19.46
CA VAL A 175 -30.73 18.52 -18.60
C VAL A 175 -30.25 19.83 -19.23
N VAL A 176 -29.07 19.84 -19.85
CA VAL A 176 -28.54 21.01 -20.57
C VAL A 176 -29.41 21.32 -21.80
N GLU A 177 -29.85 20.32 -22.56
CA GLU A 177 -30.74 20.51 -23.73
C GLU A 177 -32.09 21.13 -23.36
N ARG A 178 -32.62 20.81 -22.18
CA ARG A 178 -33.90 21.37 -21.70
C ARG A 178 -33.75 22.70 -20.97
N LEU A 179 -32.52 23.16 -20.78
CA LEU A 179 -32.24 24.39 -20.05
C LEU A 179 -32.60 25.60 -20.92
N PRO A 180 -33.32 26.60 -20.41
CA PRO A 180 -33.57 27.83 -21.16
C PRO A 180 -32.25 28.50 -21.60
N GLU A 181 -32.27 29.12 -22.78
CA GLU A 181 -31.13 29.88 -23.26
C GLU A 181 -30.73 30.97 -22.24
N LYS A 182 -29.43 31.09 -21.96
CA LYS A 182 -28.85 32.03 -20.99
C LYS A 182 -29.26 31.83 -19.52
N TYR A 183 -29.80 30.67 -19.14
CA TYR A 183 -30.10 30.38 -17.73
C TYR A 183 -28.87 30.40 -16.80
N LEU A 184 -27.69 30.15 -17.36
CA LEU A 184 -26.41 30.27 -16.67
C LEU A 184 -25.48 31.13 -17.53
N GLU A 185 -25.15 32.33 -17.06
CA GLU A 185 -24.18 33.21 -17.69
C GLU A 185 -22.77 32.75 -17.32
N THR A 186 -22.16 31.91 -18.16
CA THR A 186 -20.80 31.45 -17.92
C THR A 186 -20.02 31.26 -19.22
N ASN A 187 -18.75 31.71 -19.21
CA ASN A 187 -17.77 31.54 -20.30
C ASN A 187 -17.18 30.10 -20.36
N ASP A 188 -17.52 29.27 -19.37
CA ASP A 188 -17.00 27.93 -19.11
C ASP A 188 -18.02 26.83 -19.53
N SER A 189 -17.68 25.55 -19.27
CA SER A 189 -18.62 24.42 -19.44
C SER A 189 -19.90 24.61 -18.61
N ILE A 190 -21.05 24.63 -19.29
CA ILE A 190 -22.41 24.76 -18.71
C ILE A 190 -22.66 23.73 -17.61
N ILE A 191 -22.14 22.51 -17.76
CA ILE A 191 -22.27 21.43 -16.77
C ILE A 191 -21.61 21.80 -15.44
N ARG A 192 -20.41 22.43 -15.48
CA ARG A 192 -19.72 22.88 -14.26
C ARG A 192 -20.53 23.97 -13.56
N ALA A 193 -21.06 24.94 -14.31
CA ALA A 193 -21.90 25.98 -13.75
C ALA A 193 -23.17 25.41 -13.09
N LEU A 194 -23.81 24.42 -13.70
CA LEU A 194 -24.97 23.72 -13.15
C LEU A 194 -24.61 22.98 -11.85
N MET A 195 -23.48 22.28 -11.81
CA MET A 195 -23.01 21.59 -10.60
C MET A 195 -22.74 22.56 -9.44
N MET A 196 -22.07 23.68 -9.72
CA MET A 196 -21.81 24.72 -8.72
C MET A 196 -23.11 25.32 -8.18
N ARG A 197 -24.05 25.63 -9.06
CA ARG A 197 -25.38 26.11 -8.64
C ARG A 197 -26.12 25.09 -7.78
N HIS A 198 -26.13 23.83 -8.18
CA HIS A 198 -26.74 22.76 -7.40
C HIS A 198 -26.08 22.65 -6.02
N GLN A 199 -24.75 22.71 -5.95
CA GLN A 199 -24.01 22.67 -4.69
C GLN A 199 -24.39 23.84 -3.78
N THR A 200 -24.46 25.06 -4.31
CA THR A 200 -24.91 26.23 -3.58
C THR A 200 -26.34 26.03 -3.08
N LEU A 201 -27.28 25.65 -3.95
CA LEU A 201 -28.68 25.45 -3.58
C LEU A 201 -28.86 24.35 -2.52
N ASN A 202 -28.14 23.24 -2.66
CA ASN A 202 -28.16 22.15 -1.69
C ASN A 202 -27.58 22.60 -0.33
N SER A 203 -26.49 23.36 -0.34
CA SER A 203 -25.91 23.89 0.90
C SER A 203 -26.84 24.90 1.58
N THR A 204 -27.49 25.79 0.82
CA THR A 204 -28.50 26.70 1.36
C THR A 204 -29.72 25.96 1.88
N ASN A 205 -30.20 24.92 1.17
CA ASN A 205 -31.33 24.12 1.61
C ASN A 205 -31.01 23.39 2.93
N LYS A 206 -29.84 22.75 3.03
CA LYS A 206 -29.39 22.14 4.29
C LYS A 206 -29.31 23.14 5.44
N ARG A 207 -28.87 24.38 5.17
CA ARG A 207 -28.85 25.45 6.17
C ARG A 207 -30.26 25.86 6.60
N LEU A 208 -31.17 26.04 5.64
CA LEU A 208 -32.56 26.40 5.91
C LEU A 208 -33.29 25.30 6.70
N LEU A 209 -33.08 24.03 6.35
CA LEU A 209 -33.63 22.90 7.11
C LEU A 209 -33.13 22.89 8.56
N LYS A 210 -31.82 23.14 8.78
CA LYS A 210 -31.28 23.27 10.13
C LYS A 210 -31.91 24.43 10.91
N GLN A 211 -32.11 25.57 10.26
CA GLN A 211 -32.77 26.72 10.88
C GLN A 211 -34.24 26.43 11.20
N LEU A 212 -34.95 25.73 10.30
CA LEU A 212 -36.33 25.32 10.51
C LEU A 212 -36.44 24.36 11.70
N HIS A 213 -35.55 23.36 11.79
CA HIS A 213 -35.50 22.47 12.95
C HIS A 213 -35.24 23.25 14.24
N ALA A 214 -34.22 24.11 14.27
CA ALA A 214 -33.93 24.92 15.46
C ALA A 214 -35.09 25.84 15.87
N ALA A 215 -35.79 26.45 14.90
CA ALA A 215 -36.97 27.27 15.17
C ALA A 215 -38.14 26.43 15.71
N THR A 216 -38.33 25.21 15.19
CA THR A 216 -39.37 24.29 15.65
C THR A 216 -39.09 23.84 17.10
N ASP A 217 -37.85 23.47 17.40
CA ASP A 217 -37.41 23.11 18.75
C ASP A 217 -37.60 24.27 19.73
N GLU A 218 -37.32 25.51 19.27
CA GLU A 218 -37.53 26.71 20.08
C GLU A 218 -39.02 26.96 20.35
N ILE A 219 -39.89 26.77 19.36
CA ILE A 219 -41.35 26.87 19.52
C ILE A 219 -41.83 25.82 20.52
N GLU A 220 -41.38 24.58 20.41
CA GLU A 220 -41.77 23.49 21.31
C GLU A 220 -41.34 23.78 22.75
N ASN A 221 -40.10 24.25 22.96
CA ASN A 221 -39.61 24.64 24.28
C ASN A 221 -40.40 25.82 24.87
N ARG A 222 -40.70 26.85 24.06
CA ARG A 222 -41.57 27.96 24.49
C ARG A 222 -42.97 27.49 24.83
N HIS A 223 -43.52 26.54 24.07
CA HIS A 223 -44.84 25.98 24.33
C HIS A 223 -44.87 25.20 25.64
N GLN A 224 -43.85 24.37 25.91
CA GLN A 224 -43.69 23.66 27.19
C GLN A 224 -43.63 24.64 28.37
N LYS A 225 -42.79 25.68 28.28
CA LYS A 225 -42.70 26.73 29.31
C LYS A 225 -44.03 27.46 29.53
N TYR A 226 -44.77 27.73 28.46
CA TYR A 226 -46.10 28.34 28.56
C TYR A 226 -47.08 27.42 29.30
N LEU A 227 -47.07 26.12 29.00
CA LEU A 227 -47.92 25.14 29.68
C LEU A 227 -47.58 25.02 31.17
N GLU A 228 -46.30 24.99 31.52
CA GLU A 228 -45.84 25.00 32.91
C GLU A 228 -46.32 26.26 33.64
N LEU A 229 -46.14 27.44 33.03
CA LEU A 229 -46.60 28.71 33.61
C LEU A 229 -48.12 28.74 33.78
N LYS A 230 -48.86 28.22 32.80
CA LYS A 230 -50.31 28.12 32.88
C LYS A 230 -50.75 27.21 34.03
N GLN A 231 -50.14 26.04 34.18
CA GLN A 231 -50.43 25.10 35.28
C GLN A 231 -50.12 25.73 36.64
N THR A 232 -48.98 26.41 36.79
CA THR A 232 -48.64 27.08 38.05
C THR A 232 -49.63 28.21 38.39
N PHE A 233 -50.10 28.97 37.40
CA PHE A 233 -51.12 29.99 37.61
C PHE A 233 -52.48 29.39 37.99
N GLU A 234 -52.92 28.33 37.31
CA GLU A 234 -54.14 27.59 37.65
C GLU A 234 -54.07 27.05 39.09
N HIS A 235 -52.92 26.50 39.48
CA HIS A 235 -52.67 26.06 40.86
C HIS A 235 -52.77 27.22 41.86
N GLN A 236 -52.14 28.37 41.56
CA GLN A 236 -52.23 29.55 42.42
C GLN A 236 -53.66 30.06 42.54
N LEU A 237 -54.43 30.06 41.46
CA LEU A 237 -55.84 30.45 41.46
C LEU A 237 -56.67 29.53 42.36
N LEU A 238 -56.44 28.21 42.30
CA LEU A 238 -57.08 27.25 43.21
C LEU A 238 -56.72 27.52 44.67
N VAL A 239 -55.45 27.81 44.97
CA VAL A 239 -54.99 28.17 46.32
C VAL A 239 -55.65 29.47 46.80
N TYR A 240 -55.75 30.49 45.95
CA TYR A 240 -56.42 31.76 46.29
C TYR A 240 -57.91 31.57 46.50
N ASN A 241 -58.59 30.81 45.64
CA ASN A 241 -60.00 30.47 45.82
C ASN A 241 -60.23 29.72 47.14
N GLY A 242 -59.35 28.79 47.51
CA GLY A 242 -59.38 28.13 48.82
C GLY A 242 -59.21 29.12 49.99
N LYS A 243 -58.32 30.10 49.86
CA LYS A 243 -58.15 31.17 50.86
C LYS A 243 -59.40 32.07 50.96
N ILE A 244 -60.02 32.40 49.83
CA ILE A 244 -61.27 33.19 49.79
C ILE A 244 -62.38 32.42 50.49
N ALA A 245 -62.59 31.15 50.14
CA ALA A 245 -63.59 30.30 50.78
C ALA A 245 -63.36 30.19 52.31
N SER A 246 -62.11 30.02 52.74
CA SER A 246 -61.77 30.01 54.17
C SER A 246 -62.12 31.34 54.87
N LYS A 247 -61.86 32.48 54.22
CA LYS A 247 -62.22 33.79 54.76
C LYS A 247 -63.73 34.03 54.76
N GLN A 248 -64.45 33.60 53.73
CA GLN A 248 -65.91 33.65 53.66
C GLN A 248 -66.54 32.84 54.79
N ASN A 249 -66.09 31.59 54.99
CA ASN A 249 -66.56 30.76 56.10
C ASN A 249 -66.34 31.42 57.47
N LYS A 250 -65.19 32.08 57.68
CA LYS A 250 -64.92 32.83 58.92
C LYS A 250 -65.86 34.03 59.09
N LEU A 251 -66.15 34.75 58.00
CA LEU A 251 -67.05 35.89 58.01
C LEU A 251 -68.49 35.45 58.29
N GLU A 252 -68.98 34.41 57.63
CA GLU A 252 -70.30 33.81 57.88
C GLU A 252 -70.43 33.30 59.31
N ALA A 253 -69.42 32.60 59.83
CA ALA A 253 -69.40 32.19 61.23
C ALA A 253 -69.48 33.40 62.20
N GLY A 254 -68.80 34.49 61.87
CA GLY A 254 -68.88 35.76 62.62
C GLY A 254 -70.26 36.41 62.56
N ILE A 255 -70.87 36.47 61.37
CA ILE A 255 -72.23 37.01 61.17
C ILE A 255 -73.25 36.17 61.95
N ASN A 256 -73.19 34.85 61.84
CA ASN A 256 -74.09 33.95 62.55
C ASN A 256 -73.98 34.13 64.08
N LYS A 257 -72.75 34.27 64.58
CA LYS A 257 -72.52 34.57 66.01
C LYS A 257 -73.08 35.93 66.42
N ASN A 258 -72.90 36.96 65.60
CA ASN A 258 -73.46 38.29 65.87
C ASN A 258 -74.99 38.27 65.89
N ASN A 259 -75.61 37.63 64.91
CA ASN A 259 -77.06 37.46 64.84
C ASN A 259 -77.61 36.71 66.06
N ALA A 260 -76.92 35.66 66.52
CA ALA A 260 -77.30 34.95 67.74
C ALA A 260 -77.27 35.86 68.98
N LEU A 261 -76.24 36.70 69.12
CA LEU A 261 -76.13 37.66 70.22
C LEU A 261 -77.19 38.78 70.13
N LEU A 262 -77.48 39.28 68.93
CA LEU A 262 -78.54 40.27 68.71
C LEU A 262 -79.92 39.70 69.06
N GLN A 263 -80.17 38.44 68.72
CA GLN A 263 -81.40 37.74 69.10
C GLN A 263 -81.51 37.63 70.62
N GLU A 264 -80.44 37.19 71.30
CA GLU A 264 -80.39 37.10 72.76
C GLU A 264 -80.62 38.46 73.44
N LEU A 265 -80.03 39.54 72.90
CA LEU A 265 -80.28 40.90 73.38
C LEU A 265 -81.73 41.36 73.15
N ALA A 266 -82.32 41.05 72.00
CA ALA A 266 -83.71 41.37 71.69
C ALA A 266 -84.65 40.62 72.65
N ASP A 267 -84.40 39.34 72.90
CA ASP A 267 -85.16 38.52 73.85
C ASP A 267 -85.04 39.07 75.27
N SER A 268 -83.83 39.42 75.72
CA SER A 268 -83.60 40.07 77.03
C SER A 268 -84.32 41.43 77.13
N SER A 269 -84.28 42.24 76.08
CA SER A 269 -84.97 43.53 76.00
C SER A 269 -86.50 43.36 76.05
N ASN A 270 -87.05 42.40 75.32
CA ASN A 270 -88.47 42.05 75.36
C ASN A 270 -88.91 41.60 76.76
N ILE A 271 -88.10 40.76 77.42
CA ILE A 271 -88.34 40.36 78.82
C ILE A 271 -88.39 41.58 79.73
N LYS A 272 -87.39 42.48 79.64
CA LYS A 272 -87.35 43.72 80.42
C LYS A 272 -88.55 44.62 80.14
N ARG A 273 -88.94 44.79 78.86
CA ARG A 273 -90.10 45.58 78.46
C ARG A 273 -91.40 45.00 79.02
N ASN A 274 -91.58 43.68 78.97
CA ASN A 274 -92.75 43.00 79.55
C ASN A 274 -92.80 43.18 81.08
N GLN A 275 -91.66 43.07 81.77
CA GLN A 275 -91.57 43.35 83.21
C GLN A 275 -91.90 44.81 83.53
N SER A 276 -91.38 45.78 82.76
CA SER A 276 -91.71 47.20 82.93
C SER A 276 -93.19 47.49 82.64
N GLN A 277 -93.79 46.85 81.63
CA GLN A 277 -95.21 46.97 81.32
C GLN A 277 -96.07 46.41 82.46
N LEU A 278 -95.74 45.22 82.98
CA LEU A 278 -96.44 44.62 84.12
C LEU A 278 -96.34 45.52 85.35
N LEU A 279 -95.14 46.05 85.64
CA LEU A 279 -94.95 47.00 86.73
C LEU A 279 -95.81 48.26 86.53
N GLY A 280 -95.86 48.80 85.30
CA GLY A 280 -96.74 49.92 84.95
C GLY A 280 -98.22 49.62 85.15
N GLN A 281 -98.68 48.43 84.75
CA GLN A 281 -100.06 47.98 84.99
C GLN A 281 -100.38 47.85 86.49
N ILE A 282 -99.47 47.30 87.28
CA ILE A 282 -99.60 47.22 88.75
C ILE A 282 -99.69 48.62 89.34
N CYS A 283 -98.78 49.52 88.95
CA CYS A 283 -98.78 50.92 89.37
C CYS A 283 -100.11 51.64 89.03
N MET A 284 -100.64 51.46 87.82
CA MET A 284 -101.94 52.00 87.42
C MET A 284 -103.09 51.41 88.24
N ALA A 285 -103.10 50.09 88.49
CA ALA A 285 -104.11 49.45 89.31
C ALA A 285 -104.07 49.98 90.76
N ILE A 286 -102.89 50.17 91.33
CA ILE A 286 -102.70 50.83 92.64
C ILE A 286 -103.29 52.24 92.60
N GLY A 287 -102.97 53.03 91.58
CA GLY A 287 -103.52 54.38 91.41
C GLY A 287 -105.05 54.38 91.35
N ASN A 288 -105.64 53.52 90.51
CA ASN A 288 -107.09 53.40 90.34
C ASN A 288 -107.80 52.94 91.62
N ILE A 289 -107.25 51.95 92.34
CA ILE A 289 -107.84 51.48 93.60
C ILE A 289 -107.71 52.56 94.68
N ALA A 290 -106.56 53.24 94.76
CA ALA A 290 -106.37 54.34 95.69
C ALA A 290 -107.37 55.48 95.44
N GLU A 291 -107.68 55.77 94.17
CA GLU A 291 -108.70 56.73 93.77
C GLU A 291 -110.09 56.36 94.27
N HIS A 292 -110.48 55.08 94.15
CA HIS A 292 -111.73 54.58 94.70
C HIS A 292 -111.78 54.55 96.24
N CYS A 293 -110.64 54.42 96.91
CA CYS A 293 -110.53 54.51 98.37
C CYS A 293 -110.54 55.96 98.89
N GLN A 294 -110.62 56.96 98.00
CA GLN A 294 -110.61 58.36 98.38
C GLN A 294 -112.00 58.88 98.80
N ARG A 295 -112.05 59.64 99.91
CA ARG A 295 -113.27 60.36 100.32
C ARG A 295 -113.49 61.57 99.42
N LYS A 296 -114.76 61.90 99.12
CA LYS A 296 -115.23 62.90 98.11
C LYS A 296 -114.64 64.34 98.18
N HIS A 297 -113.75 64.66 99.14
CA HIS A 297 -113.14 65.98 99.33
C HIS A 297 -111.62 65.96 99.63
N ALA A 298 -110.86 64.96 99.18
CA ALA A 298 -109.40 64.92 99.37
C ALA A 298 -108.61 65.25 98.08
N LYS A 299 -107.38 65.77 98.25
CA LYS A 299 -106.45 66.21 97.17
C LYS A 299 -106.21 65.14 96.09
N PRO A 300 -106.05 65.51 94.81
CA PRO A 300 -105.89 64.54 93.72
C PRO A 300 -104.73 63.57 93.95
N ILE A 301 -104.98 62.27 93.73
CA ILE A 301 -104.06 61.16 94.03
C ILE A 301 -102.86 61.07 93.08
N SER A 302 -102.89 61.83 91.98
CA SER A 302 -101.82 61.89 90.98
C SER A 302 -100.49 62.46 91.51
N SER A 303 -100.45 63.08 92.70
CA SER A 303 -99.22 63.66 93.28
C SER A 303 -98.57 62.82 94.39
N LEU A 304 -99.04 61.61 94.67
CA LEU A 304 -98.54 60.74 95.76
C LEU A 304 -97.70 59.58 95.20
N SER A 305 -96.68 59.14 95.95
CA SER A 305 -95.88 57.95 95.58
C SER A 305 -96.73 56.67 95.67
N HIS A 306 -96.50 55.69 94.80
CA HIS A 306 -97.23 54.41 94.78
C HIS A 306 -97.23 53.68 96.14
N VAL A 307 -96.14 53.79 96.92
CA VAL A 307 -96.08 53.23 98.28
C VAL A 307 -97.08 53.92 99.19
N GLN A 308 -97.23 55.24 99.09
CA GLN A 308 -98.18 56.02 99.87
C GLN A 308 -99.63 55.76 99.44
N GLN A 309 -99.87 55.51 98.15
CA GLN A 309 -101.17 55.08 97.64
C GLN A 309 -101.58 53.72 98.22
N LEU A 310 -100.66 52.74 98.26
CA LEU A 310 -100.88 51.44 98.90
C LEU A 310 -101.19 51.58 100.40
N THR A 311 -100.47 52.45 101.13
CA THR A 311 -100.75 52.69 102.56
C THR A 311 -102.17 53.23 102.76
N LYS A 312 -102.64 54.14 101.90
CA LYS A 312 -104.02 54.64 101.96
C LYS A 312 -105.06 53.58 101.64
N ILE A 313 -104.81 52.71 100.66
CA ILE A 313 -105.67 51.55 100.39
C ILE A 313 -105.73 50.65 101.63
N GLN A 314 -104.59 50.39 102.26
CA GLN A 314 -104.51 49.59 103.48
C GLN A 314 -105.28 50.23 104.65
N GLU A 315 -105.14 51.53 104.86
CA GLU A 315 -105.90 52.28 105.88
C GLU A 315 -107.40 52.23 105.61
N PHE A 316 -107.82 52.42 104.35
CA PHE A 316 -109.23 52.34 103.97
C PHE A 316 -109.81 50.93 104.18
N ILE A 317 -109.05 49.88 103.84
CA ILE A 317 -109.45 48.48 104.07
C ILE A 317 -109.52 48.20 105.58
N LYS A 318 -108.55 48.66 106.38
CA LYS A 318 -108.56 48.52 107.84
C LYS A 318 -109.75 49.25 108.45
N GLU A 319 -110.02 50.48 108.02
CA GLU A 319 -111.17 51.26 108.48
C GLU A 319 -112.49 50.57 108.12
N LYS A 320 -112.66 50.09 106.88
CA LYS A 320 -113.85 49.31 106.49
C LYS A 320 -113.94 47.98 107.22
N GLY A 321 -112.82 47.33 107.50
CA GLY A 321 -112.73 46.10 108.29
C GLY A 321 -113.08 46.31 109.76
N GLU A 322 -112.68 47.44 110.35
CA GLU A 322 -113.06 47.87 111.70
C GLU A 322 -114.54 48.25 111.75
N ILE A 323 -115.05 48.96 110.74
CA ILE A 323 -116.49 49.23 110.58
C ILE A 323 -117.27 47.90 110.45
N GLN A 324 -116.76 46.91 109.71
CA GLN A 324 -117.42 45.62 109.57
C GLN A 324 -117.36 44.77 110.86
N LYS A 325 -116.28 44.88 111.65
CA LYS A 325 -116.17 44.23 112.96
C LYS A 325 -117.01 44.93 114.03
N MET A 326 -117.18 46.26 113.97
CA MET A 326 -118.12 47.01 114.81
C MET A 326 -119.59 46.79 114.40
N ALA A 327 -119.86 46.53 113.12
CA ALA A 327 -121.20 46.16 112.62
C ALA A 327 -121.57 44.69 112.87
N LYS A 328 -120.63 43.87 113.36
CA LYS A 328 -120.81 42.45 113.73
C LYS A 328 -120.57 42.19 115.22
N GLN A 329 -120.68 43.22 116.06
CA GLN A 329 -120.95 43.00 117.50
C GLN A 329 -122.24 42.21 117.68
#